data_AF-A0A7S2QUW2-F1
#
_entry.id   AF-A0A7S2QUW2-F1
#
_cell.length_a   1.000
_cell.length_b   1.000
_cell.length_c   1.000
_cell.angle_alpha   90.00
_cell.angle_beta   90.00
_cell.angle_gamma   90.00
#
_symmetry.space_group_name_H-M   'P 1'
#
loop_
_entity.id
_entity.type
_entity.pdbx_description
1 polymer ?
#
loop_
_entity_poly.entity_id
_entity_poly.type
_entity_poly.pdbx_seq_one_letter_code
_entity_poly.pdbx_strand_id
1 'polypeptide(L)'
;YPQELGGVVWLLSLVSTIVSLPLAIKFHEMKIGTKNEEIAVALGWNIFWIVMPTVLLSLTVFFSSIEKKYSKTFLSFQTGKKLNQEIFKNGKDDVTKATIFGVTRHYWVGIEEYIKLWVQQNWSRWEVENPKWLTEIRRSQIPVEWLPSAQSRNRESMRRASMTKTNTERRASILDSMVGFSMSQGSER
;
A
#
# COMPACT_ATOMS: atom_id res chain seq x y z
N TYR A 1 -5.68 1.44 1.29
CA TYR A 1 -5.74 1.00 -0.12
C TYR A 1 -4.87 1.94 -0.94
N PRO A 2 -3.68 1.48 -1.34
CA PRO A 2 -3.48 1.14 -2.75
C PRO A 2 -2.63 -0.12 -2.89
N GLN A 3 -3.23 -1.22 -3.31
CA GLN A 3 -2.50 -2.45 -3.55
C GLN A 3 -1.97 -2.44 -4.99
N GLU A 4 -0.68 -2.15 -5.15
CA GLU A 4 0.27 -2.98 -5.93
C GLU A 4 0.03 -3.15 -7.45
N LEU A 5 -0.93 -2.45 -8.03
CA LEU A 5 -1.32 -2.63 -9.43
C LEU A 5 -1.02 -1.42 -10.33
N GLY A 6 -0.50 -0.32 -9.77
CA GLY A 6 -0.33 0.93 -10.52
C GLY A 6 0.50 0.77 -11.80
N GLY A 7 1.72 0.24 -11.70
CA GLY A 7 2.62 0.11 -12.85
C GLY A 7 2.14 -0.87 -13.92
N VAL A 8 1.63 -2.04 -13.51
CA VAL A 8 1.15 -3.07 -14.44
C VAL A 8 -0.17 -2.68 -15.10
N VAL A 9 -1.13 -2.14 -14.33
CA VAL A 9 -2.39 -1.64 -14.91
C VAL A 9 -2.12 -0.48 -15.85
N TRP A 10 -1.21 0.43 -15.49
CA TRP A 10 -0.77 1.50 -16.38
C TRP A 10 -0.13 0.97 -17.66
N LEU A 11 0.76 -0.04 -17.59
CA LEU A 11 1.34 -0.70 -18.76
C LEU A 11 0.28 -1.40 -19.62
N LEU A 12 -0.69 -2.09 -19.01
CA LEU A 12 -1.79 -2.74 -19.71
C LEU A 12 -2.69 -1.72 -20.42
N SER A 13 -2.96 -0.57 -19.79
CA SER A 13 -3.69 0.54 -20.42
C SER A 13 -2.93 1.10 -21.61
N LEU A 14 -1.61 1.29 -21.49
CA LEU A 14 -0.74 1.73 -22.59
C LEU A 14 -0.76 0.74 -23.77
N VAL A 15 -0.56 -0.55 -23.49
CA VAL A 15 -0.62 -1.60 -24.53
C VAL A 15 -2.00 -1.63 -25.18
N SER A 16 -3.08 -1.52 -24.39
CA SER A 16 -4.44 -1.47 -24.92
C SER A 16 -4.65 -0.30 -25.86
N THR A 17 -4.12 0.90 -25.55
CA THR A 17 -4.20 2.06 -26.45
C THR A 17 -3.36 1.91 -27.72
N ILE A 18 -2.21 1.23 -27.65
CA ILE A 18 -1.35 0.93 -28.79
C ILE A 18 -2.02 -0.08 -29.73
N VAL A 19 -2.70 -1.08 -29.19
CA VAL A 19 -3.35 -2.15 -29.96
C VAL A 19 -4.73 -1.74 -30.50
N SER A 20 -5.46 -0.88 -29.81
CA SER A 20 -6.83 -0.51 -30.20
C SER A 20 -6.88 0.25 -31.53
N LEU A 21 -5.92 1.13 -31.80
CA LEU A 21 -5.86 1.93 -33.02
C LEU A 21 -5.65 1.09 -34.30
N PRO A 22 -4.61 0.23 -34.42
CA PRO A 22 -4.45 -0.63 -35.60
C PRO A 22 -5.58 -1.66 -35.73
N LEU A 23 -6.14 -2.15 -34.61
CA LEU A 23 -7.28 -3.07 -34.63
C LEU A 23 -8.53 -2.40 -35.22
N ALA A 24 -8.81 -1.15 -34.84
CA ALA A 24 -9.92 -0.38 -35.39
C ALA A 24 -9.74 -0.11 -36.89
N ILE A 25 -8.52 0.26 -37.31
CA ILE A 25 -8.20 0.48 -38.73
C ILE A 25 -8.39 -0.82 -39.53
N LYS A 26 -7.92 -1.96 -39.03
CA LYS A 26 -8.12 -3.29 -39.65
C LYS A 26 -9.59 -3.68 -39.76
N PHE A 27 -10.38 -3.41 -38.73
CA PHE A 27 -11.81 -3.70 -38.74
C PHE A 27 -12.57 -2.85 -39.77
N HIS A 28 -12.19 -1.59 -39.94
CA HIS A 28 -12.72 -0.72 -40.99
C HIS A 28 -12.24 -1.13 -42.39
N GLU A 29 -10.97 -1.52 -42.54
CA GLU A 29 -10.39 -2.01 -43.79
C GLU A 29 -11.17 -3.21 -44.36
N MET A 30 -11.63 -4.12 -43.49
CA MET A 30 -12.44 -5.27 -43.87
C MET A 30 -13.86 -4.93 -44.34
N LYS A 31 -14.36 -3.74 -44.01
CA LYS A 31 -15.73 -3.27 -44.32
C LYS A 31 -15.77 -2.20 -45.41
N ILE A 32 -14.63 -1.89 -46.05
CA ILE A 32 -14.54 -0.83 -47.06
C ILE A 32 -15.51 -1.14 -48.21
N GLY A 33 -16.49 -0.26 -48.40
CA GLY A 33 -17.39 -0.27 -49.56
C GLY A 33 -17.39 1.05 -50.33
N THR A 34 -16.79 2.12 -49.78
CA THR A 34 -16.86 3.47 -50.36
C THR A 34 -15.52 4.21 -50.35
N LYS A 35 -15.31 5.10 -51.34
CA LYS A 35 -14.08 5.92 -51.47
C LYS A 35 -13.76 6.78 -50.25
N ASN A 36 -14.79 7.22 -49.51
CA ASN A 36 -14.59 8.01 -48.28
C ASN A 36 -13.98 7.18 -47.15
N GLU A 37 -14.28 5.88 -47.08
CA GLU A 37 -13.71 4.96 -46.08
C GLU A 37 -12.25 4.63 -46.40
N GLU A 38 -11.89 4.52 -47.68
CA GLU A 38 -10.49 4.34 -48.12
C GLU A 38 -9.60 5.51 -47.65
N ILE A 39 -10.09 6.75 -47.81
CA ILE A 39 -9.39 7.97 -47.34
C ILE A 39 -9.25 7.96 -45.82
N ALA A 40 -10.30 7.56 -45.07
CA ALA A 40 -10.26 7.47 -43.62
C ALA A 40 -9.25 6.42 -43.11
N VAL A 41 -9.18 5.26 -43.76
CA VAL A 41 -8.21 4.19 -43.44
C VAL A 41 -6.78 4.64 -43.73
N ALA A 42 -6.55 5.31 -44.87
CA ALA A 42 -5.23 5.87 -45.22
C ALA A 42 -4.76 6.93 -44.22
N LEU A 43 -5.65 7.82 -43.79
CA LEU A 43 -5.37 8.81 -42.74
C LEU A 43 -5.07 8.13 -41.39
N GLY A 44 -5.81 7.08 -41.02
CA GLY A 44 -5.56 6.31 -39.81
C GLY A 44 -4.15 5.71 -39.77
N TRP A 45 -3.68 5.14 -40.88
CA TRP A 45 -2.32 4.60 -40.99
C TRP A 45 -1.25 5.68 -40.91
N ASN A 46 -1.47 6.84 -41.54
CA ASN A 46 -0.56 7.98 -41.44
C ASN A 46 -0.42 8.48 -39.99
N ILE A 47 -1.54 8.59 -39.26
CA ILE A 47 -1.54 8.98 -37.85
C ILE A 47 -0.80 7.94 -37.00
N PHE A 48 -1.02 6.65 -37.25
CA PHE A 48 -0.33 5.56 -36.54
C PHE A 48 1.19 5.69 -36.66
N TRP A 49 1.71 5.94 -37.87
CA TRP A 49 3.15 6.11 -38.10
C TRP A 49 3.76 7.35 -37.44
N ILE A 50 2.96 8.37 -37.12
CA ILE A 50 3.42 9.57 -36.41
C ILE A 50 3.35 9.35 -34.89
N VAL A 51 2.26 8.77 -34.40
CA VAL A 51 2.03 8.60 -32.96
C VAL A 51 2.90 7.49 -32.37
N MET A 52 3.07 6.37 -33.08
CA MET A 52 3.91 5.25 -32.61
C MET A 52 5.34 5.65 -32.21
N PRO A 53 6.14 6.26 -33.09
CA PRO A 53 7.52 6.63 -32.74
C PRO A 53 7.55 7.68 -31.62
N THR A 54 6.57 8.58 -31.56
CA THR A 54 6.46 9.59 -30.49
C THR A 54 6.22 8.94 -29.13
N VAL A 55 5.35 7.94 -29.05
CA VAL A 55 5.09 7.16 -27.83
C VAL A 55 6.32 6.34 -27.45
N LEU A 56 6.96 5.65 -28.41
CA LEU A 56 8.15 4.85 -28.17
C LEU A 56 9.34 5.70 -27.69
N LEU A 57 9.53 6.88 -28.27
CA LEU A 57 10.55 7.84 -27.85
C LEU A 57 10.29 8.33 -26.42
N SER A 58 9.04 8.68 -26.10
CA SER A 58 8.63 9.10 -24.76
C SER A 58 8.88 7.99 -23.72
N LEU A 59 8.56 6.75 -24.06
CA LEU A 59 8.83 5.59 -23.20
C LEU A 59 10.33 5.37 -23.03
N THR A 60 11.11 5.47 -24.10
CA THR A 60 12.56 5.28 -24.05
C THR A 60 13.21 6.33 -23.15
N VAL A 61 12.87 7.61 -23.31
CA VAL A 61 13.35 8.69 -22.42
C VAL A 61 12.90 8.48 -20.98
N PHE A 62 11.65 8.06 -20.76
CA PHE A 62 11.11 7.76 -19.43
C PHE A 62 11.88 6.63 -18.73
N PHE A 63 12.09 5.50 -19.41
CA PHE A 63 12.84 4.36 -18.86
C PHE A 63 14.32 4.66 -18.70
N SER A 64 14.91 5.50 -19.56
CA SER A 64 16.29 5.98 -19.41
C SER A 64 16.44 6.98 -18.26
N SER A 65 15.40 7.77 -17.96
CA SER A 65 15.39 8.74 -16.86
C SER A 65 15.10 8.09 -15.51
N ILE A 66 14.48 6.91 -15.49
CA ILE A 66 14.26 6.15 -14.25
C ILE A 66 15.60 5.62 -13.73
N GLU A 67 15.88 5.88 -12.46
CA GLU A 67 16.97 5.24 -11.74
C GLU A 67 16.85 3.71 -11.87
N LYS A 68 17.91 3.04 -12.37
CA LYS A 68 17.96 1.58 -12.62
C LYS A 68 17.57 0.72 -11.39
N LYS A 69 17.67 1.30 -10.18
CA LYS A 69 17.23 0.68 -8.93
C LYS A 69 15.71 0.48 -8.85
N TYR A 70 14.94 1.34 -9.50
CA TYR A 70 13.47 1.35 -9.47
C TYR A 70 12.83 0.77 -10.74
N SER A 71 13.60 0.57 -11.82
CA SER A 71 13.10 -0.07 -13.05
C SER A 71 12.59 -1.49 -12.80
N LYS A 72 13.29 -2.24 -11.93
CA LYS A 72 12.85 -3.57 -11.51
C LYS A 72 11.56 -3.52 -10.72
N THR A 73 11.29 -2.46 -9.96
CA THR A 73 10.04 -2.31 -9.18
C THR A 73 8.83 -2.05 -10.07
N PHE A 74 9.02 -1.39 -11.22
CA PHE A 74 7.96 -1.14 -12.21
C PHE A 74 7.49 -2.41 -12.93
N LEU A 75 8.41 -3.33 -13.22
CA LEU A 75 8.10 -4.62 -13.85
C LEU A 75 7.91 -5.76 -12.84
N SER A 76 8.33 -5.56 -11.59
CA SER A 76 8.26 -6.59 -10.56
C SER A 76 6.81 -6.80 -10.15
N PHE A 77 6.35 -8.02 -10.37
CA PHE A 77 5.13 -8.57 -9.78
C PHE A 77 5.25 -8.85 -8.28
N GLN A 78 6.33 -8.41 -7.60
CA GLN A 78 6.40 -8.54 -6.14
C GLN A 78 5.39 -7.62 -5.50
N THR A 79 4.22 -8.19 -5.24
CA THR A 79 3.24 -7.65 -4.32
C THR A 79 3.95 -7.36 -3.00
N GLY A 80 3.81 -6.16 -2.44
CA GLY A 80 4.30 -5.77 -1.13
C GLY A 80 3.90 -6.73 -0.03
N LYS A 81 2.82 -7.51 -0.22
CA LYS A 81 2.54 -8.71 0.60
C LYS A 81 3.71 -9.68 0.61
N LYS A 82 4.16 -10.16 -0.56
CA LYS A 82 5.31 -11.06 -0.70
C LYS A 82 6.59 -10.43 -0.16
N LEU A 83 6.83 -9.15 -0.43
CA LEU A 83 8.01 -8.45 0.07
C LEU A 83 8.06 -8.43 1.61
N ASN A 84 6.96 -8.06 2.27
CA ASN A 84 6.89 -8.03 3.73
C ASN A 84 7.03 -9.44 4.33
N GLN A 85 6.44 -10.46 3.68
CA GLN A 85 6.62 -11.85 4.10
C GLN A 85 8.06 -12.33 3.95
N GLU A 86 8.74 -11.92 2.88
CA GLU A 86 10.15 -12.25 2.63
C GLU A 86 11.08 -11.53 3.62
N ILE A 87 10.83 -10.25 3.92
CA ILE A 87 11.55 -9.50 4.96
C ILE A 87 11.41 -10.19 6.32
N PHE A 88 10.23 -10.66 6.67
CA PHE A 88 10.04 -11.41 7.93
C PHE A 88 10.81 -12.73 7.95
N LYS A 89 10.77 -13.49 6.85
CA LYS A 89 11.48 -14.78 6.73
C LYS A 89 13.00 -14.64 6.73
N ASN A 90 13.52 -13.64 6.01
CA ASN A 90 14.96 -13.42 5.81
C ASN A 90 15.56 -12.45 6.84
N GLY A 91 14.74 -11.80 7.66
CA GLY A 91 15.18 -10.89 8.71
C GLY A 91 16.05 -11.63 9.72
N LYS A 92 17.25 -11.10 9.99
CA LYS A 92 18.20 -11.67 10.97
C LYS A 92 17.98 -11.11 12.37
N ASP A 93 17.45 -9.90 12.45
CA ASP A 93 17.23 -9.15 13.68
C ASP A 93 15.74 -8.94 13.95
N ASP A 94 15.39 -8.81 15.24
CA ASP A 94 14.01 -8.60 15.67
C ASP A 94 13.44 -7.26 15.20
N VAL A 95 14.28 -6.25 14.98
CA VAL A 95 13.84 -4.92 14.51
C VAL A 95 13.32 -5.03 13.08
N THR A 96 14.07 -5.68 12.18
CA THR A 96 13.64 -5.96 10.81
C THR A 96 12.38 -6.80 10.78
N LYS A 97 12.30 -7.87 11.57
CA LYS A 97 11.08 -8.70 11.63
C LYS A 97 9.87 -7.93 12.15
N ALA A 98 10.07 -7.06 13.15
CA ALA A 98 9.00 -6.27 13.76
C ALA A 98 8.39 -5.22 12.84
N THR A 99 9.03 -4.90 11.70
CA THR A 99 8.42 -4.05 10.66
C THR A 99 7.10 -4.62 10.13
N ILE A 100 6.93 -5.95 10.23
CA ILE A 100 5.69 -6.63 9.86
C ILE A 100 4.48 -6.09 10.64
N PHE A 101 4.66 -5.65 11.90
CA PHE A 101 3.56 -5.10 12.69
C PHE A 101 3.10 -3.71 12.23
N GLY A 102 3.93 -3.01 11.44
CA GLY A 102 3.60 -1.70 10.88
C GLY A 102 2.66 -1.78 9.67
N VAL A 103 2.49 -2.95 9.05
CA VAL A 103 1.60 -3.13 7.89
C VAL A 103 0.24 -3.70 8.29
N THR A 104 -0.74 -3.58 7.39
CA THR A 104 -2.10 -4.08 7.62
C THR A 104 -2.13 -5.60 7.74
N ARG A 105 -3.00 -6.16 8.59
CA ARG A 105 -3.15 -7.63 8.81
C ARG A 105 -3.26 -8.46 7.54
N HIS A 106 -3.84 -7.91 6.47
CA HIS A 106 -3.93 -8.59 5.16
C HIS A 106 -2.58 -9.07 4.61
N TYR A 107 -1.48 -8.40 4.97
CA TYR A 107 -0.12 -8.76 4.54
C TYR A 107 0.41 -10.00 5.28
N TRP A 108 -0.16 -10.32 6.45
CA TRP A 108 0.26 -11.44 7.29
C TRP A 108 -0.43 -12.75 6.89
N VAL A 109 -1.53 -12.68 6.13
CA VAL A 109 -2.31 -13.85 5.70
C VAL A 109 -1.41 -14.88 5.01
N GLY A 110 -1.28 -16.05 5.64
CA GLY A 110 -0.43 -17.17 5.22
C GLY A 110 0.88 -17.33 5.98
N ILE A 111 1.30 -16.34 6.78
CA ILE A 111 2.46 -16.44 7.69
C ILE A 111 2.13 -16.14 9.15
N GLU A 112 0.84 -15.95 9.49
CA GLU A 112 0.38 -15.56 10.83
C GLU A 112 0.87 -16.52 11.91
N GLU A 113 0.86 -17.82 11.63
CA GLU A 113 1.34 -18.84 12.57
C GLU A 113 2.84 -18.70 12.85
N TYR A 114 3.65 -18.42 11.84
CA TYR A 114 5.09 -18.18 12.00
C TYR A 114 5.36 -16.89 12.79
N ILE A 115 4.59 -15.83 12.54
CA ILE A 115 4.69 -14.58 13.30
C ILE A 115 4.29 -14.83 14.76
N LYS A 116 3.19 -15.56 14.98
CA LYS A 116 2.72 -15.92 16.32
C LYS A 116 3.75 -16.72 17.10
N LEU A 117 4.35 -17.75 16.49
CA LEU A 117 5.40 -18.55 17.12
C LEU A 117 6.63 -17.70 17.47
N TRP A 118 7.06 -16.83 16.56
CA TRP A 118 8.16 -15.91 16.83
C TRP A 118 7.85 -14.95 17.99
N VAL A 119 6.64 -14.39 18.05
CA VAL A 119 6.20 -13.57 19.20
C VAL A 119 6.23 -14.39 20.48
N GLN A 120 5.63 -15.58 20.49
CA GLN A 120 5.55 -16.43 21.69
C GLN A 120 6.93 -16.83 22.23
N GLN A 121 7.87 -17.16 21.35
CA GLN A 121 9.23 -17.55 21.73
C GLN A 121 10.05 -16.38 22.29
N ASN A 122 9.82 -15.17 21.78
CA ASN A 122 10.64 -14.01 22.14
C ASN A 122 10.01 -13.10 23.19
N TRP A 123 8.71 -13.25 23.46
CA TRP A 123 7.97 -12.36 24.36
C TRP A 123 8.58 -12.26 25.76
N SER A 124 8.93 -13.40 26.37
CA SER A 124 9.53 -13.43 27.72
C SER A 124 10.87 -12.68 27.76
N ARG A 125 11.66 -12.75 26.68
CA ARG A 125 12.91 -12.00 26.55
C ARG A 125 12.64 -10.50 26.41
N TRP A 126 11.65 -10.12 25.61
CA TRP A 126 11.29 -8.71 25.42
C TRP A 126 10.70 -8.04 26.65
N GLU A 127 9.99 -8.79 27.51
CA GLU A 127 9.51 -8.27 28.81
C GLU A 127 10.67 -7.90 29.75
N VAL A 128 11.78 -8.62 29.69
CA VAL A 128 12.96 -8.37 30.53
C VAL A 128 13.88 -7.30 29.92
N GLU A 129 14.21 -7.44 28.63
CA GLU A 129 15.15 -6.55 27.94
C GLU A 129 14.54 -5.18 27.60
N ASN A 130 13.21 -5.10 27.53
CA ASN A 130 12.44 -3.92 27.12
C ASN A 130 13.07 -3.17 25.92
N PRO A 131 13.14 -3.82 24.74
CA PRO A 131 13.93 -3.31 23.64
C PRO A 131 13.36 -2.02 23.09
N LYS A 132 14.24 -1.07 22.72
CA LYS A 132 13.85 0.28 22.21
C LYS A 132 12.91 0.24 21.00
N TRP A 133 12.97 -0.84 20.22
CA TRP A 133 12.12 -1.02 19.07
C TRP A 133 10.67 -1.37 19.48
N LEU A 134 10.44 -2.01 20.63
CA LEU A 134 9.09 -2.40 21.09
C LEU A 134 8.40 -1.22 21.81
N THR A 135 8.17 -0.14 21.06
CA THR A 135 7.44 1.03 21.54
C THR A 135 5.98 0.68 21.88
N GLU A 136 5.32 1.53 22.66
CA GLU A 136 3.92 1.32 23.07
C GLU A 136 2.97 1.15 21.88
N ILE A 137 3.20 1.92 20.82
CA ILE A 137 2.45 1.83 19.57
C ILE A 137 2.63 0.44 18.95
N ARG A 138 3.87 -0.02 18.83
CA ARG A 138 4.17 -1.33 18.24
C ARG A 138 3.61 -2.47 19.09
N ARG A 139 3.71 -2.35 20.41
CA ARG A 139 3.11 -3.31 21.36
C ARG A 139 1.59 -3.40 21.18
N SER A 140 0.93 -2.28 20.88
CA SER A 140 -0.52 -2.26 20.62
C SER A 140 -0.92 -2.89 19.28
N GLN A 141 -0.02 -2.91 18.29
CA GLN A 141 -0.27 -3.53 16.98
C GLN A 141 -0.22 -5.06 17.04
N ILE A 142 0.49 -5.64 18.01
CA ILE A 142 0.55 -7.08 18.22
C ILE A 142 -0.82 -7.56 18.74
N PRO A 143 -1.46 -8.56 18.11
CA PRO A 143 -2.70 -9.15 18.62
C PRO A 143 -2.51 -9.77 20.01
N VAL A 144 -3.46 -9.51 20.92
CA VAL A 144 -3.39 -9.99 22.31
C VAL A 144 -3.45 -11.52 22.33
N GLU A 145 -4.18 -12.15 21.40
CA GLU A 145 -4.23 -13.61 21.26
C GLU A 145 -2.87 -14.28 20.97
N TRP A 146 -1.85 -13.52 20.55
CA TRP A 146 -0.53 -14.07 20.21
C TRP A 146 0.43 -14.09 21.40
N LEU A 147 0.07 -13.46 22.51
CA LEU A 147 0.89 -13.45 23.72
C LEU A 147 0.88 -14.85 24.37
N PRO A 148 2.05 -15.35 24.81
CA PRO A 148 2.17 -16.74 25.28
C PRO A 148 1.45 -16.99 26.61
N SER A 149 1.46 -16.03 27.53
CA SER A 149 0.89 -16.22 28.87
C SER A 149 -0.46 -15.51 29.04
N ALA A 150 -1.39 -16.11 29.80
CA ALA A 150 -2.66 -15.46 30.16
C ALA A 150 -2.43 -14.18 30.98
N GLN A 151 -1.37 -14.13 31.78
CA GLN A 151 -1.00 -12.95 32.56
C GLN A 151 -0.54 -11.80 31.65
N SER A 152 0.32 -12.06 30.67
CA SER A 152 0.76 -11.05 29.69
C SER A 152 -0.43 -10.56 28.87
N ARG A 153 -1.36 -11.45 28.50
CA ARG A 153 -2.63 -11.09 27.84
C ARG A 153 -3.47 -10.13 28.67
N ASN A 154 -3.69 -10.46 29.94
CA ASN A 154 -4.47 -9.63 30.85
C ASN A 154 -3.79 -8.28 31.14
N ARG A 155 -2.47 -8.26 31.31
CA ARG A 155 -1.72 -7.01 31.51
C ARG A 155 -1.83 -6.10 30.28
N GLU A 156 -1.63 -6.65 29.10
CA GLU A 156 -1.68 -5.87 27.86
C GLU A 156 -3.11 -5.42 27.52
N SER A 157 -4.13 -6.24 27.78
CA SER A 157 -5.53 -5.83 27.60
C SER A 157 -5.94 -4.71 28.55
N MET A 158 -5.59 -4.80 29.83
CA MET A 158 -5.83 -3.74 30.81
C MET A 158 -5.10 -2.45 30.45
N ARG A 159 -3.85 -2.56 29.97
CA ARG A 159 -3.07 -1.39 29.50
C ARG A 159 -3.74 -0.68 28.32
N ARG A 160 -4.27 -1.42 27.35
CA ARG A 160 -4.97 -0.83 26.19
C ARG A 160 -6.30 -0.19 26.61
N ALA A 161 -7.02 -0.82 27.54
CA ALA A 161 -8.25 -0.28 28.09
C ALA A 161 -8.01 1.04 28.84
N SER A 162 -6.95 1.12 29.66
CA SER A 162 -6.61 2.35 30.37
C SER A 162 -6.24 3.50 29.43
N MET A 163 -5.41 3.24 28.40
CA MET A 163 -5.08 4.26 27.39
C MET A 163 -6.33 4.78 26.66
N THR A 164 -7.25 3.89 26.32
CA THR A 164 -8.51 4.25 25.64
C THR A 164 -9.37 5.14 26.54
N LYS A 165 -9.47 4.80 27.83
CA LYS A 165 -10.17 5.60 28.83
C LYS A 165 -9.55 7.00 28.96
N THR A 166 -8.24 7.10 29.17
CA THR A 166 -7.52 8.39 29.29
C THR A 166 -7.68 9.25 28.04
N ASN A 167 -7.61 8.65 26.83
CA ASN A 167 -7.81 9.40 25.59
C ASN A 167 -9.25 9.91 25.46
N THR A 168 -10.23 9.11 25.88
CA THR A 168 -11.65 9.51 25.87
C THR A 168 -11.90 10.66 26.84
N GLU A 169 -11.33 10.59 28.06
CA GLU A 169 -11.41 11.65 29.06
C GLU A 169 -10.76 12.96 28.55
N ARG A 170 -9.57 12.89 27.93
CA ARG A 170 -8.94 14.07 27.31
C ARG A 170 -9.81 14.68 26.21
N ARG A 171 -10.43 13.85 25.37
CA ARG A 171 -11.29 14.36 24.29
C ARG A 171 -12.54 15.04 24.87
N ALA A 172 -13.11 14.49 25.93
CA ALA A 172 -14.24 15.10 26.63
C ALA A 172 -13.86 16.46 27.26
N SER A 173 -12.71 16.56 27.93
CA SER A 173 -12.28 17.83 28.55
C SER A 173 -11.95 18.92 27.52
N ILE A 174 -11.38 18.54 26.37
CA ILE A 174 -11.15 19.48 25.26
C ILE A 174 -12.50 20.02 24.75
N LEU A 175 -13.48 19.15 24.53
CA LEU A 175 -14.80 19.56 24.05
C LEU A 175 -15.51 20.48 25.05
N ASP A 176 -15.43 20.17 26.35
CA ASP A 176 -16.00 21.01 27.42
C ASP A 176 -15.36 22.40 27.44
N SER A 177 -14.03 22.49 27.31
CA SER A 177 -13.31 23.77 27.23
C SER A 177 -13.70 24.60 25.99
N MET A 178 -13.96 23.96 24.84
CA MET A 178 -14.37 24.63 23.61
C MET A 178 -15.80 25.17 23.69
N VAL A 179 -16.72 24.40 24.29
CA VAL A 179 -18.12 24.82 24.51
C VAL A 179 -18.17 25.96 25.53
N GLY A 180 -17.42 25.87 26.63
CA GLY A 180 -17.31 26.96 27.61
C GLY A 180 -16.75 28.25 27.00
N PHE A 181 -15.78 28.14 26.09
CA PHE A 181 -15.24 29.30 25.37
C PHE A 181 -16.26 29.94 24.42
N SER A 182 -17.08 29.15 23.71
CA SER A 182 -18.10 29.70 22.79
C SER A 182 -19.26 30.36 23.52
N MET A 183 -19.68 29.83 24.69
CA MET A 183 -20.71 30.43 25.53
C MET A 183 -20.26 31.76 26.15
N SER A 184 -18.98 31.87 26.53
CA SER A 184 -18.40 33.12 27.04
C SER A 184 -18.43 34.26 26.00
N GLN A 185 -18.03 33.96 24.75
CA GLN A 185 -18.05 34.93 23.64
C GLN A 185 -19.47 35.33 23.18
N GLY A 186 -20.48 34.50 23.43
CA GLY A 186 -21.89 34.78 23.10
C GLY A 186 -22.62 35.63 24.13
N SER A 187 -22.09 35.78 25.35
CA SER A 187 -22.70 36.56 26.43
C SER A 187 -22.27 38.04 26.46
N GLU A 188 -21.28 38.42 25.66
CA GLU A 188 -20.76 39.81 25.56
C GLU A 188 -21.26 40.57 24.32
N ARG A 189 -22.24 40.04 23.59
CA ARG A 189 -22.94 40.72 22.49
C ARG A 189 -24.41 40.90 22.81
#